data_AF-A0A1B8P536-F1
#
_entry.id   AF-A0A1B8P536-F1
#
_cell.length_a   1.000
_cell.length_b   1.000
_cell.length_c   1.000
_cell.angle_alpha   90.00
_cell.angle_beta   90.00
_cell.angle_gamma   90.00
#
_symmetry.space_group_name_H-M   'P 1'
#
loop_
_entity.id
_entity.type
_entity.pdbx_description
1 polymer ?
#
loop_
_entity_poly.entity_id
_entity_poly.type
_entity_poly.pdbx_seq_one_letter_code
_entity_poly.pdbx_strand_id
1 'polypeptide(L)'
;MPILNQPRSVIPGFGLTVGFSLFYLGLIFLIPVAGLLFFTATMSWSDFWSAISHPQVVASYKLSFGASLAGATINLVFGILVAWVLVRYTFPGKRIIDALVDLPFALPTAVAGFLWRPSTPPPAGWGST
;
A
#
# COMPACT_ATOMS: atom_id res chain seq x y z
N MET A 1 28.81 34.14 26.00
CA MET A 1 29.06 33.19 24.87
C MET A 1 27.73 32.86 24.22
N PRO A 2 27.34 33.44 23.06
CA PRO A 2 26.18 32.97 22.33
C PRO A 2 26.63 32.12 21.13
N ILE A 3 26.34 30.82 21.20
CA ILE A 3 26.47 29.89 20.07
C ILE A 3 25.16 29.98 19.29
N LEU A 4 25.12 30.82 18.26
CA LEU A 4 24.01 30.85 17.32
C LEU A 4 24.19 29.75 16.28
N ASN A 5 23.34 28.74 16.44
CA ASN A 5 23.05 27.62 15.56
C ASN A 5 22.75 28.08 14.12
N GLN A 6 23.69 27.88 13.20
CA GLN A 6 23.45 27.98 11.76
C GLN A 6 23.34 26.58 11.16
N PRO A 7 22.17 26.14 10.67
CA PRO A 7 22.12 24.97 9.81
C PRO A 7 22.72 25.33 8.45
N ARG A 8 24.04 25.16 8.32
CA ARG A 8 24.72 25.22 7.02
C ARG A 8 24.26 24.02 6.20
N SER A 9 23.34 24.24 5.24
CA SER A 9 23.05 23.21 4.23
C SER A 9 24.32 23.00 3.39
N VAL A 10 24.92 21.82 3.51
CA VAL A 10 26.27 21.50 3.04
C VAL A 10 26.37 21.32 1.51
N ILE A 11 25.30 21.63 0.76
CA ILE A 11 25.23 21.47 -0.69
C ILE A 11 24.63 22.75 -1.31
N PRO A 12 25.39 23.52 -2.12
CA PRO A 12 24.85 24.69 -2.82
C PRO A 12 23.77 24.22 -3.81
N GLY A 13 22.52 24.68 -3.63
CA GLY A 13 21.39 24.31 -4.49
C GLY A 13 20.45 23.24 -3.94
N PHE A 14 20.66 22.71 -2.72
CA PHE A 14 19.78 21.68 -2.11
C PHE A 14 18.31 22.11 -2.04
N GLY A 15 18.04 23.36 -1.64
CA GLY A 15 16.65 23.86 -1.60
C GLY A 15 16.00 23.94 -2.99
N LEU A 16 16.78 24.27 -4.03
CA LEU A 16 16.28 24.40 -5.39
C LEU A 16 16.01 23.02 -6.02
N THR A 17 16.90 22.06 -5.80
CA THR A 17 16.74 20.68 -6.31
C THR A 17 15.62 19.94 -5.59
N VAL A 18 15.48 20.11 -4.27
CA VAL A 18 14.36 19.56 -3.50
C VAL A 18 13.05 20.22 -3.92
N GLY A 19 13.01 21.54 -4.08
CA GLY A 19 11.81 22.26 -4.56
C GLY A 19 11.37 21.80 -5.95
N PHE A 20 12.32 21.67 -6.88
CA PHE A 20 12.04 21.15 -8.22
C PHE A 20 11.59 19.69 -8.20
N SER A 21 12.22 18.85 -7.37
CA SER A 21 11.83 17.43 -7.22
C SER A 21 10.42 17.28 -6.67
N LEU A 22 10.08 18.04 -5.60
CA LEU A 22 8.75 18.05 -5.02
C LEU A 22 7.70 18.60 -5.99
N PHE A 23 8.04 19.65 -6.73
CA PHE A 23 7.16 20.20 -7.76
C PHE A 23 6.89 19.17 -8.86
N TYR A 24 7.92 18.50 -9.35
CA TYR A 24 7.80 17.48 -10.40
C TYR A 24 6.99 16.25 -9.92
N LEU A 25 7.27 15.74 -8.72
CA LEU A 25 6.49 14.66 -8.10
C LEU A 25 5.04 15.07 -7.86
N GLY A 26 4.85 16.30 -7.38
CA GLY A 26 3.56 16.91 -7.18
C GLY A 26 2.78 16.98 -8.50
N LEU A 27 3.41 17.41 -9.59
CA LEU A 27 2.78 17.52 -10.90
C LEU A 27 2.35 16.15 -11.45
N ILE A 28 3.22 15.13 -11.35
CA ILE A 28 2.91 13.76 -11.76
C ILE A 28 1.71 13.20 -10.98
N PHE A 29 1.58 13.53 -9.69
CA PHE A 29 0.43 13.11 -8.87
C PHE A 29 -0.82 13.98 -9.11
N LEU A 30 -0.66 15.29 -9.31
CA LEU A 30 -1.77 16.22 -9.49
C LEU A 30 -2.47 16.03 -10.83
N ILE A 31 -1.76 15.73 -11.91
CA ILE A 31 -2.36 15.51 -13.23
C ILE A 31 -3.49 14.46 -13.21
N PRO A 32 -3.28 13.22 -12.74
CA PRO A 32 -4.34 12.21 -12.70
C PRO A 32 -5.44 12.56 -11.71
N VAL A 33 -5.12 13.15 -10.56
CA VAL A 33 -6.12 13.58 -9.57
C VAL A 33 -6.99 14.70 -10.13
N ALA A 34 -6.40 15.70 -10.77
CA ALA A 34 -7.12 16.77 -11.44
C ALA A 34 -8.02 16.21 -12.56
N GLY A 35 -7.50 15.29 -13.38
CA GLY A 35 -8.30 14.61 -14.41
C GLY A 35 -9.51 13.87 -13.84
N LEU A 36 -9.35 13.15 -12.72
CA LEU A 36 -10.43 12.49 -12.01
C LEU A 36 -11.48 13.50 -11.48
N LEU A 37 -11.02 14.62 -10.91
CA LEU A 37 -11.90 15.68 -10.41
C LEU A 37 -12.66 16.37 -11.55
N PHE A 38 -12.02 16.67 -12.67
CA PHE A 38 -12.67 17.24 -13.85
C PHE A 38 -13.73 16.29 -14.42
N PHE A 39 -13.41 14.99 -14.55
CA PHE A 39 -14.36 13.98 -15.02
C PHE A 39 -15.57 13.84 -14.09
N THR A 40 -15.33 13.87 -12.78
CA THR A 40 -16.40 13.85 -11.76
C THR A 40 -17.23 15.14 -11.78
N ALA A 41 -16.61 16.29 -12.03
CA ALA A 41 -17.29 17.58 -12.11
C ALA A 41 -18.18 17.74 -13.36
N THR A 42 -17.89 17.01 -14.44
CA THR A 42 -18.75 16.94 -15.63
C THR A 42 -19.96 16.00 -15.48
N MET A 43 -20.04 15.25 -14.38
CA MET A 43 -21.08 14.26 -14.12
C MET A 43 -22.24 14.88 -13.32
N SER A 44 -23.49 14.61 -13.70
CA SER A 44 -24.65 15.13 -12.96
C SER A 44 -24.77 14.46 -11.59
N TRP A 45 -25.36 15.13 -10.60
CA TRP A 45 -25.58 14.59 -9.25
C TRP A 45 -26.30 13.22 -9.25
N SER A 46 -27.20 13.00 -10.21
CA SER A 46 -27.89 11.72 -10.44
C SER A 46 -26.94 10.61 -10.90
N ASP A 47 -26.01 10.93 -11.79
CA ASP A 47 -25.05 9.97 -12.35
C ASP A 47 -23.99 9.62 -11.30
N PHE A 48 -23.58 10.59 -10.49
CA PHE A 48 -22.69 10.38 -9.34
C PHE A 48 -23.31 9.43 -8.31
N TRP A 49 -24.58 9.64 -7.96
CA TRP A 49 -25.28 8.77 -7.02
C TRP A 49 -25.53 7.37 -7.60
N SER A 50 -25.84 7.27 -8.88
CA SER A 50 -25.99 5.99 -9.60
C SER A 50 -24.68 5.20 -9.66
N ALA A 51 -23.55 5.88 -9.88
CA ALA A 51 -22.22 5.27 -9.91
C ALA A 51 -21.80 4.73 -8.53
N ILE A 52 -22.05 5.48 -7.44
CA ILE A 52 -21.69 5.05 -6.07
C ILE A 52 -22.65 3.97 -5.56
N SER A 53 -23.93 4.08 -5.89
CA SER A 53 -24.95 3.12 -5.45
C SER A 53 -24.99 1.87 -6.33
N HIS A 54 -24.11 1.77 -7.32
CA HIS A 54 -24.03 0.60 -8.17
C HIS A 54 -23.76 -0.64 -7.29
N PRO A 55 -24.54 -1.74 -7.43
CA PRO A 55 -24.48 -2.88 -6.52
C PRO A 55 -23.07 -3.50 -6.42
N GLN A 56 -22.28 -3.40 -7.50
CA GLN A 56 -20.89 -3.86 -7.53
C GLN A 56 -19.95 -2.99 -6.67
N VAL A 57 -20.17 -1.67 -6.62
CA VAL A 57 -19.36 -0.72 -5.85
C VAL A 57 -19.66 -0.88 -4.36
N VAL A 58 -20.94 -1.00 -3.99
CA VAL A 58 -21.35 -1.28 -2.61
C VAL A 58 -20.86 -2.64 -2.12
N ALA A 59 -20.93 -3.68 -2.97
CA ALA A 59 -20.36 -4.99 -2.65
C ALA A 59 -18.84 -4.91 -2.42
N SER A 60 -18.14 -4.15 -3.27
CA SER A 60 -16.69 -3.92 -3.14
C SER A 60 -16.32 -3.15 -1.87
N TYR A 61 -17.13 -2.19 -1.43
CA TYR A 61 -16.92 -1.51 -0.15
C TYR A 61 -17.09 -2.47 1.03
N LYS A 62 -18.18 -3.24 1.07
CA LYS A 62 -18.42 -4.21 2.15
C LYS A 62 -17.32 -5.27 2.21
N LEU A 63 -16.86 -5.75 1.06
CA LEU A 63 -15.76 -6.71 1.00
C LEU A 63 -14.44 -6.07 1.45
N SER A 64 -14.10 -4.87 0.96
CA SER A 64 -12.87 -4.17 1.34
C SER A 64 -12.83 -3.85 2.83
N PHE A 65 -13.90 -3.28 3.38
CA PHE A 65 -14.01 -2.99 4.81
C PHE A 65 -14.01 -4.27 5.66
N GLY A 66 -14.79 -5.29 5.27
CA GLY A 66 -14.82 -6.56 6.00
C GLY A 66 -13.47 -7.28 5.99
N ALA A 67 -12.84 -7.38 4.82
CA ALA A 67 -11.55 -8.05 4.64
C ALA A 67 -10.41 -7.28 5.33
N SER A 68 -10.38 -5.94 5.21
CA SER A 68 -9.38 -5.12 5.90
C SER A 68 -9.56 -5.16 7.41
N LEU A 69 -10.79 -5.13 7.94
CA LEU A 69 -11.03 -5.21 9.37
C LEU A 69 -10.65 -6.58 9.94
N ALA A 70 -11.06 -7.65 9.28
CA ALA A 70 -10.70 -9.01 9.67
C ALA A 70 -9.18 -9.22 9.59
N GLY A 71 -8.57 -8.84 8.47
CA GLY A 71 -7.12 -8.90 8.24
C GLY A 71 -6.34 -8.07 9.25
N ALA A 72 -6.77 -6.84 9.52
CA ALA A 72 -6.13 -5.96 10.50
C ALA A 72 -6.26 -6.50 11.93
N THR A 73 -7.42 -7.06 12.30
CA THR A 73 -7.61 -7.65 13.63
C THR A 73 -6.69 -8.86 13.82
N ILE A 74 -6.61 -9.74 12.82
CA ILE A 74 -5.69 -10.89 12.84
C ILE A 74 -4.24 -10.41 12.88
N ASN A 75 -3.85 -9.47 12.01
CA ASN A 75 -2.50 -8.92 11.97
C ASN A 75 -2.12 -8.25 13.30
N LEU A 76 -3.05 -7.53 13.93
CA LEU A 76 -2.84 -6.90 15.23
C LEU A 76 -2.59 -7.94 16.31
N VAL A 77 -3.41 -8.99 16.41
CA VAL A 77 -3.23 -10.03 17.44
C VAL A 77 -1.92 -10.78 17.24
N PHE A 78 -1.68 -11.34 16.05
CA PHE A 78 -0.48 -12.13 15.79
C PHE A 78 0.78 -11.27 15.74
N GLY A 79 0.71 -10.09 15.12
CA GLY A 79 1.82 -9.14 15.03
C GLY A 79 2.27 -8.64 16.40
N ILE A 80 1.32 -8.30 17.29
CA ILE A 80 1.65 -7.93 18.67
C ILE A 80 2.29 -9.11 19.41
N LEU A 81 1.74 -10.33 19.30
CA LEU A 81 2.31 -11.51 19.96
C LEU A 81 3.75 -11.77 19.52
N VAL A 82 4.00 -11.77 18.20
CA VAL A 82 5.33 -12.00 17.64
C VAL A 82 6.31 -10.89 18.03
N ALA A 83 5.91 -9.62 17.88
CA ALA A 83 6.73 -8.48 18.28
C ALA A 83 7.06 -8.51 19.78
N TRP A 84 6.07 -8.83 20.62
CA TRP A 84 6.26 -8.94 22.06
C TRP A 84 7.26 -10.04 22.42
N VAL A 85 7.15 -11.23 21.80
CA VAL A 85 8.07 -12.33 22.01
C VAL A 85 9.50 -11.97 21.56
N LEU A 86 9.65 -11.40 20.36
CA LEU A 86 10.96 -11.01 19.82
C LEU A 86 11.65 -9.92 20.64
N VAL A 87 10.90 -8.97 21.20
CA VAL A 87 11.46 -7.89 22.02
C VAL A 87 11.76 -8.35 23.46
N ARG A 88 10.91 -9.18 24.06
CA ARG A 88 11.06 -9.59 25.47
C ARG A 88 11.95 -10.82 25.68
N TYR A 89 12.07 -11.73 24.71
CA TYR A 89 12.83 -12.96 24.87
C TYR A 89 14.03 -13.04 23.92
N THR A 90 15.19 -13.35 24.46
CA THR A 90 16.42 -13.60 23.70
C THR A 90 16.67 -15.11 23.63
N PHE A 91 16.24 -15.75 22.54
CA PHE A 91 16.44 -17.18 22.28
C PHE A 91 17.39 -17.43 21.09
N PRO A 92 18.16 -18.53 21.10
CA PRO A 92 19.03 -18.91 19.99
C PRO A 92 18.17 -19.32 18.78
N GLY A 93 17.96 -18.41 17.83
CA GLY A 93 17.04 -18.57 16.70
C GLY A 93 16.22 -17.32 16.37
N LYS A 94 16.23 -16.31 17.26
CA LYS A 94 15.53 -15.02 17.09
C LYS A 94 15.75 -14.40 15.71
N ARG A 95 17.01 -14.38 15.23
CA ARG A 95 17.40 -13.73 13.97
C ARG A 95 16.81 -14.40 12.72
N ILE A 96 16.51 -15.70 12.77
CA ILE A 96 15.84 -16.42 11.68
C ILE A 96 14.36 -16.04 11.65
N ILE A 97 13.70 -16.01 12.80
CA ILE A 97 12.29 -15.63 12.91
C ILE A 97 12.08 -14.17 12.49
N ASP A 98 12.96 -13.26 12.95
CA ASP A 98 12.95 -11.85 12.57
C ASP A 98 13.05 -11.69 11.04
N ALA A 99 14.00 -12.37 10.39
CA ALA A 99 14.16 -12.35 8.95
C ALA A 99 12.96 -12.95 8.19
N LEU A 100 12.32 -14.01 8.71
CA LEU A 100 11.11 -14.59 8.10
C LEU A 100 9.91 -13.65 8.16
N VAL A 101 9.79 -12.84 9.23
CA VAL A 101 8.73 -11.84 9.39
C VAL A 101 8.94 -10.66 8.44
N ASP A 102 10.19 -10.26 8.21
CA ASP A 102 10.53 -9.16 7.29
C ASP A 102 10.54 -9.60 5.81
N LEU A 103 10.76 -10.89 5.55
CA LEU A 103 10.82 -11.47 4.21
C LEU A 103 9.64 -11.08 3.29
N PRO A 104 8.36 -11.20 3.69
CA PRO A 104 7.24 -10.82 2.82
C PRO A 104 7.26 -9.33 2.39
N PHE A 105 7.87 -8.44 3.18
CA PHE A 105 8.02 -7.03 2.82
C PHE A 105 9.18 -6.80 1.85
N ALA A 106 10.20 -7.66 1.88
CA ALA A 106 11.30 -7.67 0.92
C ALA A 106 10.92 -8.32 -0.41
N LEU A 107 9.87 -9.16 -0.42
CA LEU A 107 9.43 -9.86 -1.61
C LEU A 107 8.48 -9.00 -2.48
N PRO A 108 8.71 -8.92 -3.79
CA PRO A 108 7.76 -8.31 -4.71
C PRO A 108 6.44 -9.08 -4.70
N THR A 109 5.31 -8.37 -4.61
CA THR A 109 3.95 -8.94 -4.67
C THR A 109 3.73 -9.82 -5.92
N ALA A 110 4.43 -9.51 -7.02
CA ALA A 110 4.42 -10.29 -8.25
C ALA A 110 4.91 -11.74 -8.06
N VAL A 111 5.84 -12.00 -7.15
CA VAL A 111 6.38 -13.35 -6.90
C VAL A 111 5.39 -14.19 -6.09
N ALA A 112 4.71 -13.60 -5.12
CA ALA A 112 3.70 -14.29 -4.32
C ALA A 112 2.53 -14.81 -5.18
N GLY A 113 2.13 -14.05 -6.20
CA GLY A 113 1.10 -14.48 -7.16
C GLY A 113 1.51 -15.71 -7.99
N PHE A 114 2.78 -15.82 -8.36
CA PHE A 114 3.29 -17.01 -9.05
C PHE A 114 3.27 -18.26 -8.18
N LEU A 115 3.58 -18.12 -6.88
CA LEU A 115 3.62 -19.24 -5.93
C LEU A 115 2.23 -19.79 -5.60
N TRP A 116 1.19 -18.95 -5.62
CA TRP A 116 -0.19 -19.36 -5.32
C TRP A 116 -0.90 -20.05 -6.51
N ARG A 117 -0.37 -19.93 -7.73
CA ARG A 117 -1.04 -20.46 -8.93
C ARG A 117 -1.18 -21.99 -8.84
N PRO A 118 -2.39 -22.56 -8.98
CA PRO A 118 -2.58 -24.00 -9.03
C PRO A 118 -1.75 -24.62 -10.18
N SER A 119 -1.00 -25.67 -9.86
CA SER A 119 -0.20 -26.43 -10.82
C SER A 119 -1.03 -27.37 -11.69
N THR A 120 -2.28 -27.61 -11.30
CA THR A 120 -3.22 -28.44 -12.07
C THR A 120 -3.55 -27.74 -13.38
N PRO A 121 -3.28 -28.38 -14.54
CA PRO A 121 -3.80 -27.88 -15.80
C PRO A 121 -5.33 -27.78 -15.71
N PRO A 122 -5.94 -26.74 -16.29
CA PRO A 122 -7.39 -26.63 -16.31
C PRO A 122 -8.00 -27.91 -16.93
N PRO A 123 -9.15 -28.40 -16.43
CA PRO A 123 -9.80 -29.56 -17.00
C PRO A 123 -10.01 -29.33 -18.51
N ALA A 124 -9.73 -30.34 -19.33
CA ALA A 124 -9.96 -30.29 -20.77
C ALA A 124 -11.47 -30.09 -21.02
N GLY A 125 -11.88 -28.84 -21.29
CA GLY A 125 -13.29 -28.45 -21.43
C GLY A 125 -13.59 -26.98 -21.16
N TRP A 126 -12.65 -26.22 -20.59
CA TRP A 126 -12.83 -24.80 -20.22
C TRP A 126 -12.37 -23.81 -21.32
N GLY A 127 -12.44 -24.19 -22.60
CA GLY A 127 -11.89 -23.40 -23.71
C GLY A 127 -12.63 -23.52 -25.03
N SER A 128 -13.91 -23.91 -25.03
CA SER A 128 -14.71 -24.01 -26.24
C SER A 128 -16.21 -24.02 -25.94
N THR A 129 -16.77 -22.85 -25.60
CA THR A 129 -18.17 -22.43 -25.83
C THR A 129 -18.28 -20.96 -25.54
#